data_AF-A0A2N5DD18-F1
#
_entry.id   AF-A0A2N5DD18-F1
#
_cell.length_a   1.000
_cell.length_b   1.000
_cell.length_c   1.000
_cell.angle_alpha   90.00
_cell.angle_beta   90.00
_cell.angle_gamma   90.00
#
_symmetry.space_group_name_H-M   'P 1'
#
loop_
_entity.id
_entity.type
_entity.pdbx_description
1 polymer ?
#
loop_
_entity_poly.entity_id
_entity_poly.type
_entity_poly.pdbx_seq_one_letter_code
_entity_poly.pdbx_strand_id
1 'polypeptide(L)'
;MRTHTHAKDRARPWPVRPAVGFLHPLEVLKDQDLDLAEKREILAAWASDASAVEHRPSQRWLLGTPAPVPLSEVLSALRRLDRDLFS
;
A
#
# COMPACT_ATOMS: atom_id res chain seq x y z
N MET A 1 -23.99 -19.84 -14.74
CA MET A 1 -22.71 -19.11 -14.92
C MET A 1 -22.87 -17.73 -14.34
N ARG A 2 -22.28 -17.44 -13.19
CA ARG A 2 -22.28 -16.07 -12.64
C ARG A 2 -21.08 -15.35 -13.22
N THR A 3 -21.34 -14.47 -14.17
CA THR A 3 -20.37 -13.50 -14.65
C THR A 3 -20.20 -12.47 -13.54
N HIS A 4 -19.14 -12.59 -12.73
CA HIS A 4 -18.67 -11.47 -11.92
C HIS A 4 -17.89 -10.52 -12.83
N THR A 5 -18.62 -9.84 -13.71
CA THR A 5 -18.13 -8.69 -14.44
C THR A 5 -18.05 -7.54 -13.45
N HIS A 6 -16.86 -7.19 -12.97
CA HIS A 6 -16.65 -5.87 -12.37
C HIS A 6 -15.87 -5.00 -13.34
N ALA A 7 -16.60 -4.52 -14.34
CA ALA A 7 -16.19 -3.33 -15.07
C ALA A 7 -16.11 -2.17 -14.06
N LYS A 8 -14.92 -1.59 -13.89
CA LYS A 8 -14.76 -0.23 -13.39
C LYS A 8 -13.88 0.52 -14.38
N ASP A 9 -14.48 0.85 -15.51
CA ASP A 9 -14.09 2.04 -16.25
C ASP A 9 -14.45 3.25 -15.38
N ARG A 10 -13.44 3.84 -14.75
CA ARG A 10 -13.47 5.21 -14.28
C ARG A 10 -12.07 5.75 -14.46
N ALA A 11 -11.90 6.72 -15.35
CA ALA A 11 -10.84 7.71 -15.23
C ALA A 11 -10.83 8.20 -13.76
N ARG A 12 -9.85 7.77 -12.97
CA ARG A 12 -9.68 8.25 -11.60
C ARG A 12 -8.78 9.49 -11.68
N PRO A 13 -9.28 10.71 -11.40
CA PRO A 13 -8.40 11.85 -11.20
C PRO A 13 -7.76 11.62 -9.85
N TRP A 14 -6.55 11.04 -9.84
CA TRP A 14 -5.81 10.56 -8.66
C TRP A 14 -6.16 11.34 -7.38
N PRO A 15 -7.16 10.89 -6.58
CA PRO A 15 -7.27 11.40 -5.24
C PRO A 15 -6.18 10.64 -4.51
N VAL A 16 -5.06 11.31 -4.26
CA VAL A 16 -4.02 10.79 -3.36
C VAL A 16 -4.78 10.44 -2.08
N ARG A 17 -5.13 9.17 -1.88
CA ARG A 17 -5.65 8.74 -0.59
C ARG A 17 -4.41 8.73 0.28
N PRO A 18 -4.32 9.57 1.31
CA PRO A 18 -3.33 9.29 2.33
C PRO A 18 -3.69 7.89 2.86
N ALA A 19 -2.73 7.12 3.36
CA ALA A 19 -3.04 5.86 4.04
C ALA A 19 -3.70 6.13 5.40
N VAL A 20 -4.70 7.00 5.42
CA VAL A 20 -5.55 7.30 6.56
C VAL A 20 -6.27 6.02 6.92
N GLY A 21 -5.91 5.43 8.05
CA GLY A 21 -6.57 4.26 8.60
C GLY A 21 -5.73 2.98 8.63
N PHE A 22 -4.62 2.90 7.88
CA PHE A 22 -3.70 1.77 7.99
C PHE A 22 -2.64 2.05 9.05
N LEU A 23 -2.51 1.15 10.02
CA LEU A 23 -1.51 1.26 11.09
C LEU A 23 -0.20 0.55 10.73
N HIS A 24 -0.26 -0.42 9.80
CA HIS A 24 0.89 -1.24 9.41
C HIS A 24 0.81 -1.69 7.94
N PRO A 25 1.95 -1.87 7.22
CA PRO A 25 1.96 -2.36 5.83
C PRO A 25 1.23 -3.68 5.62
N LEU A 26 1.17 -4.53 6.65
CA LEU A 26 0.44 -5.81 6.60
C LEU A 26 -1.08 -5.64 6.60
N GLU A 27 -1.61 -4.52 7.09
CA GLU A 27 -3.05 -4.26 7.04
C GLU A 27 -3.49 -3.98 5.61
N VAL A 28 -2.67 -3.27 4.84
CA VAL A 28 -2.89 -3.04 3.40
C VAL A 28 -3.02 -4.38 2.65
N LEU A 29 -2.18 -5.37 2.97
CA LEU A 29 -2.26 -6.70 2.36
C LEU A 29 -3.56 -7.43 2.70
N LYS A 30 -4.00 -7.32 3.95
CA LYS A 30 -5.17 -8.02 4.49
C LYS A 30 -6.50 -7.37 4.12
N ASP A 31 -6.47 -6.13 3.68
CA ASP A 31 -7.65 -5.40 3.25
C ASP A 31 -8.30 -6.10 2.04
N GLN A 32 -9.59 -6.41 2.16
CA GLN A 32 -10.36 -7.12 1.13
C GLN A 32 -11.05 -6.17 0.16
N ASP A 33 -11.15 -4.89 0.52
CA ASP A 33 -11.78 -3.85 -0.30
C ASP A 33 -10.79 -3.26 -1.31
N LEU A 34 -9.48 -3.44 -1.07
CA LEU A 34 -8.42 -3.03 -1.99
C LEU A 34 -8.11 -4.10 -3.04
N ASP A 35 -8.00 -3.69 -4.29
CA ASP A 35 -7.43 -4.51 -5.35
C ASP A 35 -5.89 -4.56 -5.30
N LEU A 36 -5.27 -5.43 -6.11
CA LEU A 36 -3.81 -5.60 -6.13
C LEU A 36 -3.07 -4.31 -6.51
N ALA A 37 -3.64 -3.49 -7.40
CA ALA A 37 -3.02 -2.24 -7.83
C ALA A 37 -3.08 -1.20 -6.70
N GLU A 38 -4.22 -1.06 -6.03
CA GLU A 38 -4.42 -0.16 -4.89
C GLU A 38 -3.50 -0.53 -3.72
N LYS A 39 -3.35 -1.82 -3.42
CA LYS A 39 -2.38 -2.31 -2.42
C LYS A 39 -0.95 -1.93 -2.80
N ARG A 40 -0.59 -2.09 -4.07
CA ARG A 40 0.76 -1.76 -4.58
C ARG A 40 1.02 -0.27 -4.49
N GLU A 41 0.07 0.57 -4.88
CA GLU A 41 0.18 2.02 -4.84
C GLU A 41 0.42 2.52 -3.42
N ILE A 42 -0.37 2.06 -2.44
CA ILE A 42 -0.22 2.45 -1.03
C ILE A 42 1.15 2.01 -0.50
N LEU A 43 1.54 0.75 -0.72
CA LEU A 43 2.83 0.25 -0.24
C LEU A 43 4.02 0.93 -0.93
N ALA A 44 3.91 1.29 -2.21
CA ALA A 44 4.94 2.04 -2.93
C ALA A 44 5.06 3.47 -2.40
N ALA A 45 3.93 4.14 -2.13
CA ALA A 45 3.94 5.46 -1.48
C ALA A 45 4.60 5.40 -0.10
N TRP A 46 4.35 4.35 0.68
CA TRP A 46 4.99 4.14 1.98
C TRP A 46 6.49 3.84 1.85
N ALA A 47 6.92 3.13 0.80
CA ALA A 47 8.33 2.82 0.57
C ALA A 47 9.15 4.01 0.04
N SER A 48 8.49 5.00 -0.55
CA SER A 48 9.11 6.20 -1.11
C SER A 48 9.95 6.97 -0.08
N ASP A 49 11.00 7.63 -0.55
CA ASP A 49 11.82 8.54 0.28
C ASP A 49 11.03 9.74 0.79
N ALA A 50 9.91 10.09 0.12
CA ALA A 50 8.97 11.07 0.66
C ALA A 50 8.35 10.64 2.01
N SER A 51 8.33 9.33 2.29
CA SER A 51 7.91 8.76 3.56
C SER A 51 9.10 8.48 4.49
N ALA A 52 10.34 8.84 4.13
CA ALA A 52 11.49 8.61 5.01
C ALA A 52 11.43 9.54 6.23
N VAL A 53 11.78 8.99 7.41
CA VAL A 53 11.92 9.81 8.61
C VAL A 53 13.25 10.54 8.57
N GLU A 54 13.23 11.84 8.87
CA GLU A 54 14.42 12.69 8.95
C GLU A 54 15.48 12.04 9.87
N HIS A 55 16.72 11.98 9.38
CA HIS A 55 17.86 11.31 10.03
C HIS A 55 17.69 9.80 10.32
N ARG A 56 16.65 9.14 9.81
CA ARG A 56 16.40 7.70 9.97
C ARG A 56 16.00 7.06 8.63
N PRO A 57 16.93 6.93 7.66
CA PRO A 57 16.63 6.48 6.30
C PRO A 57 16.08 5.05 6.22
N SER A 58 16.28 4.23 7.25
CA SER A 58 15.71 2.87 7.35
C SER A 58 14.27 2.85 7.86
N GLN A 59 13.70 4.00 8.23
CA GLN A 59 12.33 4.13 8.73
C GLN A 59 11.45 4.83 7.70
N ARG A 60 10.18 4.45 7.70
CA ARG A 60 9.14 4.98 6.84
C ARG A 60 7.93 5.38 7.65
N TRP A 61 7.50 6.63 7.52
CA TRP A 61 6.32 7.17 8.15
C TRP A 61 5.40 7.75 7.10
N LEU A 62 4.30 7.05 6.85
CA LEU A 62 3.27 7.51 5.95
C LEU A 62 2.30 8.39 6.75
N LEU A 63 1.97 9.56 6.19
CA LEU A 63 1.12 10.53 6.88
C LEU A 63 -0.22 9.87 7.29
N GLY A 64 -0.54 9.93 8.58
CA GLY A 64 -1.74 9.33 9.15
C GLY A 64 -1.51 8.01 9.89
N THR A 65 -0.30 7.43 9.87
CA THR A 65 0.02 6.25 10.69
C THR A 65 0.57 6.69 12.06
N PRO A 66 0.37 5.90 13.13
CA PRO A 66 0.70 6.31 14.50
C PRO A 66 2.21 6.39 14.76
N ALA A 67 3.01 5.64 13.99
CA ALA A 67 4.45 5.58 14.15
C ALA A 67 5.14 5.22 12.81
N PRO A 68 6.44 5.55 12.69
CA PRO A 68 7.27 4.99 11.63
C PRO A 68 7.40 3.47 11.74
N VAL A 69 7.58 2.83 10.59
CA VAL A 69 7.87 1.39 10.46
C VAL A 69 9.19 1.19 9.72
N PRO A 70 9.88 0.04 9.89
CA PRO A 70 11.07 -0.26 9.09
C PRO A 70 10.75 -0.34 7.59
N LEU A 71 11.61 0.24 6.74
CA LEU A 71 11.51 0.09 5.29
C LEU A 71 11.51 -1.39 4.87
N SER A 72 12.24 -2.24 5.59
CA SER A 72 12.26 -3.69 5.37
C SER A 72 10.89 -4.34 5.51
N GLU A 73 10.02 -3.85 6.39
CA GLU A 73 8.65 -4.33 6.56
C GLU A 73 7.78 -3.94 5.35
N VAL A 74 7.88 -2.69 4.90
CA VAL A 74 7.18 -2.21 3.70
C VAL A 74 7.59 -3.01 2.47
N LEU A 75 8.90 -3.20 2.26
CA LEU A 75 9.43 -4.00 1.16
C LEU A 75 9.04 -5.48 1.27
N SER A 76 8.93 -6.01 2.48
CA SER A 76 8.44 -7.38 2.70
C SER A 76 6.97 -7.51 2.32
N ALA A 77 6.15 -6.49 2.60
CA ALA A 77 4.77 -6.46 2.17
C ALA A 77 4.64 -6.39 0.64
N LEU A 78 5.42 -5.52 -0.02
CA LEU A 78 5.48 -5.45 -1.49
C LEU A 78 5.85 -6.80 -2.12
N ARG A 79 6.90 -7.46 -1.60
CA ARG A 79 7.30 -8.78 -2.09
C ARG A 79 6.24 -9.86 -1.88
N ARG A 80 5.42 -9.76 -0.82
CA ARG A 80 4.30 -10.70 -0.59
C ARG A 80 3.21 -10.45 -1.63
N LEU A 81 2.81 -9.20 -1.81
CA LEU A 81 1.82 -8.80 -2.82
C LEU A 81 2.22 -9.23 -4.23
N ASP A 82 3.50 -9.06 -4.58
CA ASP A 82 4.03 -9.44 -5.88
C ASP A 82 4.05 -10.96 -6.10
N ARG A 83 4.17 -11.78 -5.05
CA ARG A 83 4.06 -13.23 -5.20
C ARG A 83 2.63 -13.67 -5.47
N ASP A 84 1.65 -13.02 -4.84
CA ASP A 84 0.24 -13.31 -5.06
C ASP A 84 -0.22 -12.96 -6.49
N LEU A 85 0.47 -12.03 -7.15
CA LEU A 85 0.26 -11.69 -8.57
C LEU A 85 0.65 -12.81 -9.55
N PHE A 86 1.56 -13.71 -9.15
CA PHE A 86 2.10 -14.78 -10.00
C PHE A 86 1.73 -16.20 -9.52
N SER A 87 0.87 -16.31 -8.51
CA SER A 87 0.40 -17.58 -7.94
C SER A 87 -1.01 -17.93 -8.39
#